data_AF-A0A535K2T5-F1
#
_entry.id   AF-A0A535K2T5-F1
#
_cell.length_a   1.000
_cell.length_b   1.000
_cell.length_c   1.000
_cell.angle_alpha   90.00
_cell.angle_beta   90.00
_cell.angle_gamma   90.00
#
_symmetry.space_group_name_H-M   'P 1'
#
loop_
_entity.id
_entity.type
_entity.pdbx_description
1 polymer ?
#
loop_
_entity_poly.entity_id
_entity_poly.type
_entity_poly.pdbx_seq_one_letter_code
_entity_poly.pdbx_strand_id
1 'polypeptide(L)'
;MDGIYGPARPAPTLRSFRLRGSNAIVVVAMLPSAPAVVSPPNAPADALFVHGAYAANYSIEATSVSAIRWSEDGMTYEVSSRALLLADLVRVAEQVR
;
A
#
# COMPACT_ATOMS: atom_id res chain seq x y z
N MET A 1 -9.16 -0.21 39.04
CA MET A 1 -9.57 0.13 37.66
C MET A 1 -8.41 -0.28 36.77
N ASP A 2 -8.36 -1.56 36.43
CA ASP A 2 -7.23 -2.17 35.71
C ASP A 2 -7.30 -1.80 34.22
N GLY A 3 -6.52 -0.78 33.85
CA GLY A 3 -6.29 -0.42 32.46
C GLY A 3 -5.30 -1.39 31.85
N ILE A 4 -5.80 -2.44 31.19
CA ILE A 4 -4.98 -3.28 30.31
C ILE A 4 -4.59 -2.42 29.10
N TYR A 5 -3.45 -1.73 29.20
CA TYR A 5 -2.73 -1.25 28.04
C TYR A 5 -2.23 -2.48 27.29
N GLY A 6 -3.03 -2.98 26.36
CA GLY A 6 -2.53 -3.86 25.31
C GLY A 6 -1.35 -3.19 24.59
N PRO A 7 -0.45 -3.96 23.95
CA PRO A 7 0.70 -3.38 23.25
C PRO A 7 0.23 -2.25 22.34
N ALA A 8 0.92 -1.12 22.40
CA ALA A 8 0.60 0.04 21.57
C ALA A 8 0.47 -0.43 20.13
N ARG A 9 -0.74 -0.34 19.55
CA ARG A 9 -0.90 -0.63 18.13
C ARG A 9 0.03 0.32 17.38
N PRO A 10 0.74 -0.14 16.34
CA PRO A 10 1.59 0.74 15.57
C PRO A 10 0.76 1.95 15.10
N ALA A 11 1.34 3.15 15.14
CA ALA A 11 0.67 4.33 14.61
C ALA A 11 0.74 4.27 13.07
N PRO A 12 -0.31 4.73 12.35
CA PRO A 12 -0.22 4.86 10.92
C PRO A 12 0.93 5.81 10.57
N THR A 13 1.83 5.35 9.71
CA THR A 13 3.00 6.13 9.30
C THR A 13 2.87 6.46 7.83
N LEU A 14 2.90 7.75 7.50
CA LEU A 14 2.79 8.23 6.12
C LEU A 14 4.07 8.96 5.74
N ARG A 15 4.64 8.60 4.59
CA ARG A 15 5.85 9.22 4.03
C ARG A 15 5.63 9.53 2.56
N SER A 16 6.06 10.71 2.14
CA SER A 16 6.06 11.11 0.73
C SER A 16 7.49 11.14 0.20
N PHE A 17 7.65 10.66 -1.02
CA PHE A 17 8.92 10.57 -1.72
C PHE A 17 8.78 11.15 -3.12
N ARG A 18 9.80 11.89 -3.56
CA ARG A 18 9.91 12.32 -4.95
C ARG A 18 10.82 11.35 -5.68
N LEU A 19 10.33 10.75 -6.76
CA LEU A 19 11.14 9.84 -7.55
C LEU A 19 12.29 10.59 -8.24
N ARG A 20 13.48 9.99 -8.21
CA ARG A 20 14.67 10.59 -8.81
C ARG A 20 14.51 10.62 -10.33
N GLY A 21 14.81 11.75 -10.96
CA GLY A 21 14.66 11.91 -12.40
C GLY A 21 13.22 12.11 -12.90
N SER A 22 12.25 12.26 -11.99
CA SER A 22 10.88 12.66 -12.34
C SER A 22 10.29 13.66 -11.33
N ASN A 23 9.16 14.26 -11.70
CA ASN A 23 8.36 15.09 -10.79
C ASN A 23 7.27 14.26 -10.08
N ALA A 24 7.30 12.93 -10.22
CA ALA A 24 6.32 12.06 -9.60
C ALA A 24 6.52 12.03 -8.08
N ILE A 25 5.42 12.26 -7.36
CA ILE A 25 5.35 12.10 -5.91
C ILE A 25 4.68 10.77 -5.64
N VAL A 26 5.33 9.97 -4.81
CA VAL A 26 4.81 8.71 -4.26
C VAL A 26 4.54 8.90 -2.79
N VAL A 27 3.40 8.42 -2.33
CA VAL A 27 3.05 8.35 -0.91
C VAL A 27 3.05 6.89 -0.49
N VAL A 28 3.75 6.58 0.59
CA VAL A 28 3.80 5.27 1.22
C VAL A 28 3.15 5.39 2.60
N ALA A 29 2.18 4.54 2.89
CA ALA A 29 1.47 4.51 4.15
C ALA A 29 1.50 3.12 4.78
N MET A 30 1.85 3.05 6.07
CA MET A 30 1.61 1.90 6.93
C MET A 30 0.27 2.11 7.64
N LEU A 31 -0.64 1.15 7.50
CA LEU A 31 -2.04 1.22 7.92
C LEU A 31 -2.37 0.07 8.89
N PRO A 32 -1.89 0.13 10.15
CA PRO A 32 -2.02 -0.95 11.14
C PRO A 32 -3.46 -1.24 11.60
N SER A 33 -4.39 -0.32 11.34
CA SER A 33 -5.83 -0.50 11.63
C SER A 33 -6.65 -0.85 10.39
N ALA A 34 -6.03 -0.89 9.20
CA ALA A 34 -6.74 -1.28 7.99
C ALA A 34 -6.95 -2.80 7.97
N PRO A 35 -8.09 -3.28 7.44
CA PRO A 35 -8.29 -4.70 7.19
C PRO A 35 -7.14 -5.29 6.35
N ALA A 36 -6.78 -6.54 6.63
CA ALA A 36 -5.80 -7.24 5.83
C ALA A 36 -6.32 -7.40 4.39
N VAL A 37 -5.43 -7.21 3.43
CA VAL A 37 -5.69 -7.49 2.02
C VAL A 37 -5.55 -8.98 1.81
N VAL A 38 -6.64 -9.61 1.37
CA VAL A 38 -6.70 -11.06 1.15
C VAL A 38 -6.92 -11.30 -0.35
N SER A 39 -6.17 -12.26 -0.91
CA SER A 39 -6.37 -12.68 -2.29
C SER A 39 -7.78 -13.23 -2.48
N PRO A 40 -8.55 -12.76 -3.47
CA PRO A 40 -9.80 -13.41 -3.81
C PRO A 40 -9.53 -14.82 -4.35
N PRO A 41 -10.47 -15.78 -4.14
CA PRO A 41 -10.30 -17.17 -4.57
C PRO A 41 -10.16 -17.31 -6.10
N ASN A 42 -10.76 -16.40 -6.86
CA ASN A 42 -10.65 -16.33 -8.32
C ASN A 42 -9.92 -15.04 -8.71
N ALA A 43 -8.68 -14.89 -8.25
CA ALA A 43 -7.86 -13.75 -8.64
C ALA A 43 -7.70 -13.71 -10.17
N PRO A 44 -7.86 -12.54 -10.79
CA PRO A 44 -7.74 -12.41 -12.24
C PRO A 44 -6.28 -12.63 -12.67
N ALA A 45 -6.06 -12.96 -13.95
CA ALA A 45 -4.72 -13.28 -14.46
C ALA A 45 -3.76 -12.08 -14.41
N ASP A 46 -4.29 -10.86 -14.37
CA ASP A 46 -3.56 -9.60 -14.23
C ASP A 46 -3.50 -9.11 -12.77
N ALA A 47 -3.77 -9.99 -11.80
CA ALA A 47 -3.59 -9.69 -10.39
C ALA A 47 -2.15 -9.21 -10.10
N LEU A 48 -2.05 -8.19 -9.26
CA LEU A 48 -0.78 -7.63 -8.83
C LEU A 48 -0.32 -8.29 -7.54
N PHE A 49 0.99 -8.40 -7.38
CA PHE A 49 1.63 -8.94 -6.20
C PHE A 49 2.78 -8.03 -5.77
N VAL A 50 3.00 -7.93 -4.47
CA VAL A 50 4.14 -7.24 -3.85
C VAL A 50 4.78 -8.20 -2.86
N HIS A 51 6.07 -8.47 -3.01
CA HIS A 51 6.82 -9.45 -2.21
C HIS A 51 6.18 -10.85 -2.18
N GLY A 52 5.42 -11.21 -3.23
CA GLY A 52 4.65 -12.45 -3.31
C GLY A 52 3.28 -12.43 -2.62
N ALA A 53 2.93 -11.36 -1.89
CA ALA A 53 1.59 -11.14 -1.34
C ALA A 53 0.66 -10.49 -2.37
N TYR A 54 -0.63 -10.85 -2.36
CA TYR A 54 -1.61 -10.24 -3.25
C TYR A 54 -1.76 -8.74 -2.95
N ALA A 55 -1.74 -7.93 -4.01
CA ALA A 55 -1.92 -6.49 -3.93
C ALA A 55 -3.26 -6.09 -4.58
N ALA A 56 -4.17 -5.59 -3.75
CA ALA A 56 -5.36 -4.92 -4.22
C ALA A 56 -4.97 -3.58 -4.85
N ASN A 57 -5.63 -3.20 -5.93
CA ASN A 57 -5.41 -1.92 -6.59
C ASN A 57 -6.71 -1.14 -6.70
N TYR A 58 -6.59 0.18 -6.76
CA TYR A 58 -7.70 1.05 -7.11
C TYR A 58 -7.18 2.33 -7.75
N SER A 59 -8.00 2.93 -8.62
CA SER A 59 -7.75 4.25 -9.17
C SER A 59 -8.96 5.14 -8.91
N ILE A 60 -8.71 6.38 -8.50
CA ILE A 60 -9.73 7.40 -8.28
C ILE A 60 -9.60 8.42 -9.40
N GLU A 61 -10.49 8.35 -10.39
CA GLU A 61 -10.44 9.19 -11.60
C GLU A 61 -10.49 10.69 -11.26
N ALA A 62 -11.36 11.09 -10.33
CA ALA A 62 -11.54 12.49 -9.92
C ALA A 62 -10.25 13.15 -9.40
N THR A 63 -9.33 12.35 -8.84
CA THR A 63 -8.04 12.84 -8.33
C THR A 63 -6.85 12.35 -9.17
N SER A 64 -7.10 11.53 -10.18
CA SER A 64 -6.10 10.79 -10.96
C SER A 64 -5.11 10.05 -10.08
N VAL A 65 -5.56 9.53 -8.93
CA VAL A 65 -4.72 8.78 -8.00
C VAL A 65 -4.82 7.32 -8.34
N SER A 66 -3.69 6.66 -8.53
CA SER A 66 -3.57 5.21 -8.52
C SER A 66 -2.92 4.78 -7.21
N ALA A 67 -3.42 3.68 -6.66
CA ALA A 67 -2.91 3.11 -5.43
C ALA A 67 -2.90 1.59 -5.49
N ILE A 68 -1.93 1.01 -4.80
CA ILE A 68 -1.87 -0.42 -4.50
C ILE A 68 -1.77 -0.60 -2.99
N ARG A 69 -2.41 -1.65 -2.49
CA ARG A 69 -2.44 -2.00 -1.08
C ARG A 69 -2.21 -3.49 -0.93
N TRP A 70 -1.30 -3.89 -0.04
CA TRP A 70 -1.02 -5.28 0.29
C TRP A 70 -0.87 -5.43 1.80
N SER A 71 -0.89 -6.67 2.26
CA SER A 71 -0.63 -6.97 3.67
C SER A 71 0.46 -8.02 3.79
N GLU A 72 1.42 -7.76 4.66
CA GLU A 72 2.53 -8.65 5.01
C GLU A 72 2.83 -8.51 6.51
N ASP A 73 3.22 -9.59 7.17
CA ASP A 73 3.60 -9.61 8.59
C ASP A 73 2.61 -8.93 9.55
N GLY A 74 1.30 -9.02 9.24
CA GLY A 74 0.23 -8.41 10.04
C GLY A 74 0.08 -6.90 9.89
N MET A 75 0.80 -6.29 8.95
CA MET A 75 0.71 -4.88 8.60
C MET A 75 0.14 -4.71 7.19
N THR A 76 -0.70 -3.68 7.01
CA THR A 76 -1.21 -3.30 5.70
C THR A 76 -0.45 -2.08 5.21
N TYR A 77 0.05 -2.14 3.98
CA TYR A 77 0.81 -1.06 3.35
C TYR A 77 0.05 -0.55 2.14
N GLU A 78 0.21 0.73 1.85
CA GLU A 78 -0.31 1.36 0.66
C GLU A 78 0.76 2.21 -0.01
N VAL A 79 0.87 2.10 -1.33
CA VAL A 79 1.66 3.01 -2.17
C VAL A 79 0.73 3.66 -3.16
N SER A 80 0.72 4.99 -3.19
CA SER A 80 -0.13 5.77 -4.09
C SER A 80 0.64 6.89 -4.80
N SER A 81 0.17 7.25 -5.99
CA SER A 81 0.68 8.38 -6.74
C SER A 81 -0.39 8.95 -7.68
N ARG A 82 -0.23 10.23 -8.01
CA ARG A 82 -1.03 10.91 -9.04
C ARG A 82 -0.45 10.83 -10.45
N ALA A 83 0.78 10.35 -10.56
CA ALA A 83 1.57 10.41 -11.80
C ALA A 83 2.03 9.03 -12.29
N LEU A 84 1.91 8.00 -11.46
CA LEU A 84 2.39 6.65 -11.77
C LEU A 84 1.23 5.71 -12.05
N LEU A 85 1.44 4.81 -13.01
CA LEU A 85 0.55 3.71 -13.29
C LEU A 85 0.73 2.58 -12.26
N LEU A 86 -0.26 1.68 -12.16
CA LEU A 86 -0.25 0.56 -11.22
C LEU A 86 1.01 -0.31 -11.32
N ALA A 87 1.50 -0.58 -12.54
CA ALA A 87 2.70 -1.38 -12.74
C ALA A 87 3.97 -0.71 -12.15
N ASP A 88 4.08 0.61 -12.28
CA ASP A 88 5.20 1.36 -11.69
C ASP A 88 5.07 1.45 -10.17
N LEU A 89 3.85 1.57 -9.65
CA LEU A 89 3.60 1.53 -8.21
C LEU A 89 4.01 0.19 -7.59
N VAL A 90 3.78 -0.94 -8.28
CA VAL A 90 4.25 -2.26 -7.83
C VAL A 90 5.77 -2.29 -7.72
N ARG A 91 6.48 -1.79 -8.75
CA ARG A 91 7.96 -1.71 -8.70
C ARG A 91 8.47 -0.85 -7.56
N VAL A 92 7.75 0.22 -7.21
CA VAL A 92 8.10 1.05 -6.05
C VAL A 92 7.80 0.31 -4.75
N ALA A 93 6.66 -0.37 -4.64
CA ALA A 93 6.29 -1.14 -3.46
C ALA A 93 7.27 -2.29 -3.17
N GLU A 94 7.79 -2.96 -4.20
CA GLU A 94 8.87 -3.96 -4.09
C GLU A 94 10.19 -3.39 -3.52
N GLN A 95 10.34 -2.05 -3.46
CA GLN A 95 11.50 -1.38 -2.87
C GLN A 95 11.21 -0.83 -1.47
N VAL A 96 9.95 -0.83 -1.03
CA VAL A 96 9.55 -0.34 0.29
C VAL A 96 9.80 -1.43 1.31
N ARG A 97 10.60 -1.11 2.34
CA ARG A 97 10.84 -1.97 3.49
C ARG A 97 11.04 -1.14 4.75
#